data_AF-A0A1M7Y8V1-F1
#
_entry.id   AF-A0A1M7Y8V1-F1
#
_cell.length_a   1.000
_cell.length_b   1.000
_cell.length_c   1.000
_cell.angle_alpha   90.00
_cell.angle_beta   90.00
_cell.angle_gamma   90.00
#
_symmetry.space_group_name_H-M   'P 1'
#
loop_
_entity.id
_entity.type
_entity.pdbx_description
1 polymer ?
#
loop_
_entity_poly.entity_id
_entity_poly.type
_entity_poly.pdbx_seq_one_letter_code
_entity_poly.pdbx_strand_id
1 'polypeptide(L)'
;MEHYSVKDLMVPISEYATVPMGTTLLDAINVLEHAQEAYTISKYQHRAILVLDENRNVVGKIGQLRVLKAIETRPDLDSELEELKSFNFSPEYMAHIQELHRLRGPIMRKEDLKNAAAKKVEEFMQKPTPGEFVSEDASIDTAIHQLVAGTHLSLLVTRNGQIVGILRIADVFAAVYHEMKKHDIAPQNG
;
A
#
# COMPACT_ATOMS: atom_id res chain seq x y z
N MET A 1 6.84 -25.18 4.24
CA MET A 1 5.70 -24.24 4.18
C MET A 1 4.29 -24.84 4.24
N GLU A 2 4.06 -26.16 4.17
CA GLU A 2 2.71 -26.80 4.04
C GLU A 2 1.66 -26.51 5.13
N HIS A 3 1.93 -25.64 6.11
CA HIS A 3 0.99 -25.27 7.18
C HIS A 3 0.88 -23.77 7.49
N TYR A 4 1.55 -22.87 6.76
CA TYR A 4 1.33 -21.44 6.99
C TYR A 4 0.06 -20.98 6.27
N SER A 5 -0.80 -20.33 7.03
CA SER A 5 -1.97 -19.60 6.55
C SER A 5 -1.72 -18.10 6.60
N VAL A 6 -2.52 -17.33 5.87
CA VAL A 6 -2.37 -15.87 5.81
C VAL A 6 -2.42 -15.21 7.19
N LYS A 7 -3.28 -15.69 8.10
CA LYS A 7 -3.39 -15.17 9.46
C LYS A 7 -2.10 -15.30 10.28
N ASP A 8 -1.21 -16.23 9.93
CA ASP A 8 0.05 -16.44 10.66
C ASP A 8 1.09 -15.38 10.31
N LEU A 9 0.96 -14.70 9.18
CA LEU A 9 1.89 -13.68 8.69
C LEU A 9 1.27 -12.28 8.61
N MET A 10 -0.06 -12.15 8.67
CA MET A 10 -0.70 -10.86 8.58
C MET A 10 -0.39 -9.98 9.80
N VAL A 11 -0.43 -8.67 9.60
CA VAL A 11 -0.49 -7.71 10.70
C VAL A 11 -1.96 -7.41 11.00
N PRO A 12 -2.44 -7.62 12.24
CA PRO A 12 -3.81 -7.32 12.64
C PRO A 12 -4.17 -5.84 12.44
N ILE A 13 -5.44 -5.57 12.12
CA ILE A 13 -5.94 -4.20 11.98
C ILE A 13 -5.75 -3.37 13.25
N SER A 14 -5.80 -3.98 14.43
CA SER A 14 -5.60 -3.33 15.73
C SER A 14 -4.20 -2.73 15.89
N GLU A 15 -3.23 -3.19 15.10
CA GLU A 15 -1.88 -2.64 15.10
C GLU A 15 -1.75 -1.49 14.10
N TYR A 16 -2.66 -1.33 13.13
CA TYR A 16 -2.58 -0.25 12.15
C TYR A 16 -3.07 1.09 12.68
N ALA A 17 -2.38 2.15 12.26
CA ALA A 17 -2.92 3.51 12.27
C ALA A 17 -4.24 3.54 11.48
N THR A 18 -5.29 4.08 12.10
CA THR A 18 -6.61 4.25 11.45
C THR A 18 -7.07 5.70 11.55
N VAL A 19 -7.80 6.16 10.54
CA VAL A 19 -8.43 7.49 10.51
C VAL A 19 -9.84 7.41 9.91
N PRO A 20 -10.80 8.22 10.37
CA PRO A 20 -12.11 8.30 9.74
C PRO A 20 -12.06 9.03 8.40
N MET A 21 -13.06 8.79 7.56
CA MET A 21 -13.38 9.63 6.39
C MET A 21 -13.44 11.12 6.79
N GLY A 22 -13.00 12.01 5.89
CA GLY A 22 -12.94 13.45 6.16
C GLY A 22 -11.73 13.91 6.99
N THR A 23 -10.84 12.99 7.41
CA THR A 23 -9.54 13.35 7.98
C THR A 23 -8.66 14.03 6.92
N THR A 24 -7.83 14.99 7.31
CA THR A 24 -6.90 15.64 6.37
C THR A 24 -5.65 14.79 6.13
N LEU A 25 -4.93 15.02 5.02
CA LEU A 25 -3.66 14.33 4.76
C LEU A 25 -2.65 14.58 5.88
N LEU A 26 -2.53 15.82 6.36
CA LEU A 26 -1.58 16.15 7.42
C LEU A 26 -1.91 15.41 8.73
N ASP A 27 -3.19 15.41 9.13
CA ASP A 27 -3.62 14.70 10.33
C ASP A 27 -3.39 13.20 10.19
N ALA A 28 -3.66 12.63 9.02
CA ALA A 28 -3.42 11.21 8.75
C ALA A 28 -1.92 10.86 8.86
N ILE A 29 -1.03 11.70 8.32
CA ILE A 29 0.43 11.53 8.48
C ILE A 29 0.85 11.62 9.94
N ASN A 30 0.29 12.58 10.71
CA ASN A 30 0.58 12.68 12.14
C ASN A 30 0.18 11.41 12.88
N VAL A 31 -0.99 10.82 12.60
CA VAL A 31 -1.40 9.53 13.20
C VAL A 31 -0.40 8.42 12.87
N LEU A 32 0.10 8.38 11.63
CA LEU A 32 1.13 7.42 11.23
C LEU A 32 2.43 7.60 11.98
N GLU A 33 2.90 8.84 12.14
CA GLU A 33 4.11 9.19 12.88
C GLU A 33 4.02 8.72 14.34
N HIS A 34 2.92 9.05 15.03
CA HIS A 34 2.69 8.60 16.41
C HIS A 34 2.63 7.07 16.53
N ALA A 35 1.99 6.39 15.55
CA ALA A 35 1.95 4.94 15.51
C ALA A 35 3.35 4.32 15.29
N GLN A 36 4.22 4.97 14.51
CA GLN A 36 5.60 4.52 14.30
C GLN A 36 6.46 4.70 15.56
N GLU A 37 6.32 5.82 16.27
CA GLU A 37 7.06 6.10 17.52
C GLU A 37 6.73 5.12 18.64
N ALA A 38 5.44 4.78 18.79
CA ALA A 38 4.97 3.84 19.80
C ALA A 38 5.52 2.41 19.62
N TYR A 39 5.94 2.05 18.40
CA TYR A 39 6.49 0.73 18.06
C TYR A 39 8.03 0.79 17.98
N THR A 40 8.67 1.04 19.12
CA THR A 40 10.13 1.22 19.22
C THR A 40 10.94 -0.09 19.06
N ILE A 41 10.30 -1.27 19.05
CA ILE A 41 10.99 -2.58 19.17
C ILE A 41 10.90 -3.46 17.90
N SER A 42 10.03 -3.19 16.93
CA SER A 42 9.76 -4.14 15.83
C SER A 42 10.14 -3.61 14.44
N LYS A 43 10.84 -4.46 13.69
CA LYS A 43 11.42 -4.27 12.33
C LYS A 43 10.43 -3.90 11.21
N TYR A 44 9.16 -3.64 11.53
CA TYR A 44 8.12 -3.42 10.53
C TYR A 44 7.23 -2.24 10.87
N GLN A 45 7.84 -1.04 10.85
CA GLN A 45 7.13 0.25 10.94
C GLN A 45 5.91 0.25 10.01
N HIS A 46 4.75 0.63 10.55
CA HIS A 46 3.53 0.83 9.76
C HIS A 46 3.85 1.74 8.58
N ARG A 47 3.57 1.29 7.35
CA ARG A 47 3.79 2.08 6.12
C ARG A 47 2.49 2.57 5.49
N ALA A 48 1.38 2.23 6.11
CA ALA A 48 0.06 2.56 5.62
C ALA A 48 -0.88 2.89 6.78
N ILE A 49 -1.87 3.71 6.47
CA ILE A 49 -2.98 4.10 7.34
C ILE A 49 -4.25 3.51 6.73
N LEU A 50 -5.14 2.96 7.54
CA LEU A 50 -6.45 2.50 7.09
C LEU A 50 -7.50 3.60 7.28
N VAL A 51 -8.37 3.75 6.29
CA VAL A 51 -9.46 4.72 6.31
C VAL A 51 -10.75 4.00 6.66
N LEU A 52 -11.45 4.51 7.67
CA LEU A 52 -12.68 3.94 8.20
C LEU A 52 -13.91 4.76 7.80
N ASP A 53 -15.00 4.08 7.45
CA ASP A 53 -16.31 4.71 7.33
C ASP A 53 -16.96 4.97 8.71
N GLU A 54 -18.16 5.55 8.70
CA GLU A 54 -18.95 5.83 9.92
C GLU A 54 -19.32 4.56 10.71
N ASN A 55 -19.36 3.40 10.06
CA ASN A 55 -19.63 2.10 10.67
C ASN A 55 -18.36 1.40 11.19
N ARG A 56 -17.19 2.05 11.07
CA ARG A 56 -15.85 1.52 11.39
C ARG A 56 -15.38 0.38 10.47
N ASN A 57 -15.94 0.28 9.26
CA ASN A 57 -15.41 -0.62 8.24
C ASN A 57 -14.25 0.04 7.51
N VAL A 58 -13.24 -0.74 7.14
CA VAL A 58 -12.14 -0.26 6.29
C VAL A 58 -12.65 -0.05 4.87
N VAL A 59 -12.61 1.20 4.40
CA VAL A 59 -13.03 1.61 3.05
C VAL A 59 -11.86 2.08 2.17
N GLY A 60 -10.67 2.21 2.75
CA GLY A 60 -9.49 2.63 2.01
C GLY A 60 -8.19 2.42 2.77
N LYS A 61 -7.08 2.60 2.04
CA LYS A 61 -5.71 2.53 2.56
C LYS A 61 -4.87 3.65 1.98
N ILE A 62 -4.04 4.26 2.81
CA ILE A 62 -3.09 5.30 2.41
C ILE A 62 -1.70 4.81 2.73
N GLY A 63 -0.95 4.41 1.69
CA GLY A 63 0.49 4.15 1.81
C GLY A 63 1.33 5.39 1.48
N GLN A 64 2.64 5.34 1.75
CA GLN A 64 3.58 6.43 1.44
C GLN A 64 3.51 6.89 -0.02
N LEU A 65 3.37 5.97 -0.99
CA LEU A 65 3.22 6.32 -2.40
C LEU A 65 1.94 7.14 -2.65
N ARG A 66 0.83 6.85 -1.94
CA ARG A 66 -0.41 7.63 -2.07
C ARG A 66 -0.25 9.03 -1.49
N VAL A 67 0.50 9.18 -0.41
CA VAL A 67 0.87 10.51 0.14
C VAL A 67 1.67 11.31 -0.90
N LEU A 68 2.69 10.71 -1.52
CA LEU A 68 3.47 11.37 -2.56
C LEU A 68 2.61 11.77 -3.76
N LYS A 69 1.72 10.88 -4.23
CA LYS A 69 0.75 11.21 -5.29
C LYS A 69 -0.22 12.33 -4.89
N ALA A 70 -0.59 12.45 -3.63
CA ALA A 70 -1.44 13.53 -3.15
C ALA A 70 -0.73 14.90 -3.16
N ILE A 71 0.59 14.91 -2.91
CA ILE A 71 1.46 16.10 -2.94
C ILE A 71 1.83 16.48 -4.37
N GLU A 72 2.07 15.49 -5.23
CA GLU A 72 2.22 15.70 -6.66
C GLU A 72 0.84 16.04 -7.26
N THR A 73 0.35 17.26 -6.96
CA THR A 73 -0.86 17.87 -7.54
C THR A 73 -0.63 18.18 -9.01
N ARG A 74 -0.36 17.15 -9.80
CA ARG A 74 -0.55 17.16 -11.24
C ARG A 74 -1.83 16.39 -11.47
N PRO A 75 -3.01 17.05 -11.43
CA PRO A 75 -4.19 16.42 -11.98
C PRO A 75 -3.80 16.00 -13.39
N ASP A 76 -4.07 14.74 -13.67
CA ASP A 76 -4.05 14.17 -15.00
C ASP A 76 -2.78 13.48 -15.51
N LEU A 77 -1.61 13.44 -14.87
CA LEU A 77 -0.51 12.68 -15.51
C LEU A 77 -0.81 11.17 -15.62
N ASP A 78 -1.31 10.54 -14.54
CA ASP A 78 -1.63 9.10 -14.58
C ASP A 78 -2.83 8.82 -15.50
N SER A 79 -3.89 9.62 -15.48
CA SER A 79 -5.05 9.44 -16.37
C SER A 79 -4.75 9.82 -17.82
N GLU A 80 -4.01 10.89 -18.07
CA GLU A 80 -3.52 11.29 -19.41
C GLU A 80 -2.59 10.21 -19.96
N LEU A 81 -1.68 9.65 -19.16
CA LEU A 81 -0.83 8.53 -19.62
C LEU A 81 -1.64 7.25 -19.88
N GLU A 82 -2.63 6.92 -19.07
CA GLU A 82 -3.50 5.76 -19.31
C GLU A 82 -4.40 5.97 -20.55
N GLU A 83 -4.92 7.18 -20.76
CA GLU A 83 -5.64 7.56 -21.99
C GLU A 83 -4.71 7.47 -23.20
N LEU A 84 -3.50 8.04 -23.13
CA LEU A 84 -2.51 7.99 -24.21
C LEU A 84 -2.10 6.54 -24.54
N LYS A 85 -1.97 5.66 -23.54
CA LYS A 85 -1.77 4.22 -23.76
C LYS A 85 -2.97 3.58 -24.44
N SER A 86 -4.19 3.93 -24.03
CA SER A 86 -5.42 3.41 -24.64
C SER A 86 -5.57 3.80 -26.12
N PHE A 87 -4.96 4.93 -26.52
CA PHE A 87 -4.88 5.41 -27.90
C PHE A 87 -3.58 4.99 -28.65
N ASN A 88 -2.75 4.09 -28.09
CA ASN A 88 -1.51 3.60 -28.69
C ASN A 88 -0.49 4.70 -29.09
N PHE A 89 -0.36 5.78 -28.31
CA PHE A 89 0.69 6.77 -28.53
C PHE A 89 2.09 6.17 -28.31
N SER A 90 3.11 6.71 -29.01
CA SER A 90 4.47 6.17 -28.94
C SER A 90 5.12 6.40 -27.56
N PRO A 91 6.03 5.51 -27.12
CA PRO A 91 6.77 5.68 -25.87
C PRO A 91 7.52 7.02 -25.80
N GLU A 92 8.04 7.52 -26.91
CA GLU A 92 8.77 8.78 -27.02
C GLU A 92 7.83 9.98 -26.78
N TYR A 93 6.59 9.91 -27.30
CA TYR A 93 5.57 10.92 -27.04
C TYR A 93 5.17 10.94 -25.57
N MET A 94 4.95 9.77 -24.96
CA MET A 94 4.66 9.70 -23.52
C MET A 94 5.80 10.24 -22.65
N ALA A 95 7.05 9.93 -22.99
CA ALA A 95 8.23 10.47 -22.30
C ALA A 95 8.30 12.00 -22.42
N HIS A 96 7.93 12.55 -23.58
CA HIS A 96 7.87 14.00 -23.78
C HIS A 96 6.78 14.67 -22.91
N ILE A 97 5.61 14.07 -22.79
CA ILE A 97 4.55 14.58 -21.89
C ILE A 97 5.03 14.55 -20.43
N GLN A 98 5.65 13.46 -19.99
CA GLN A 98 6.26 13.37 -18.65
C GLN A 98 7.31 14.47 -18.42
N GLU A 99 8.14 14.74 -19.41
CA GLU A 99 9.14 15.81 -19.39
C GLU A 99 8.49 17.19 -19.24
N LEU A 100 7.45 17.50 -20.03
CA LEU A 100 6.71 18.76 -19.93
C LEU A 100 6.08 18.94 -18.55
N HIS A 101 5.56 17.86 -17.95
CA HIS A 101 5.04 17.90 -16.58
C HIS A 101 6.15 18.13 -15.53
N ARG A 102 7.35 17.57 -15.71
CA ARG A 102 8.52 17.85 -14.86
C ARG A 102 8.90 19.34 -14.89
N LEU A 103 8.74 19.99 -16.04
CA LEU A 103 9.08 21.41 -16.24
C LEU A 103 8.08 22.39 -15.60
N ARG A 104 6.94 21.94 -15.07
CA ARG A 104 5.92 22.80 -14.42
C ARG A 104 6.33 23.36 -13.05
N GLY A 105 7.55 23.07 -12.60
CA GLY A 105 8.15 23.64 -11.39
C GLY A 105 8.28 22.65 -10.23
N PRO A 106 8.89 23.09 -9.10
CA PRO A 106 9.22 22.21 -7.99
C PRO A 106 7.96 21.77 -7.21
N ILE A 107 7.92 20.50 -6.82
CA ILE A 107 6.81 19.89 -6.06
C ILE A 107 6.75 20.42 -4.61
N MET A 108 7.89 20.83 -4.05
CA MET A 108 8.03 21.24 -2.65
C MET A 108 7.71 22.71 -2.39
N ARG A 109 6.90 23.37 -3.23
CA ARG A 109 6.49 24.76 -2.97
C ARG A 109 5.54 24.81 -1.77
N LYS A 110 5.64 25.89 -0.99
CA LYS A 110 4.87 26.09 0.23
C LYS A 110 3.36 25.98 -0.02
N GLU A 111 2.89 26.56 -1.11
CA GLU A 111 1.47 26.57 -1.49
C GLU A 111 0.97 25.17 -1.83
N ASP A 112 1.77 24.39 -2.59
CA ASP A 112 1.42 23.02 -2.97
C ASP A 112 1.35 22.10 -1.74
N LEU A 113 2.34 22.21 -0.84
CA LEU A 113 2.35 21.45 0.42
C LEU A 113 1.16 21.83 1.31
N LYS A 114 0.82 23.13 1.41
CA LYS A 114 -0.34 23.59 2.18
C LYS A 114 -1.65 23.06 1.60
N ASN A 115 -1.79 23.05 0.27
CA ASN A 115 -2.97 22.51 -0.40
C ASN A 115 -3.08 21.00 -0.21
N ALA A 116 -1.98 20.26 -0.41
CA ALA A 116 -1.94 18.82 -0.20
C ALA A 116 -2.29 18.43 1.24
N ALA A 117 -1.73 19.16 2.22
CA ALA A 117 -2.01 18.96 3.64
C ALA A 117 -3.50 19.04 3.99
N ALA A 118 -4.26 19.89 3.30
CA ALA A 118 -5.69 20.10 3.55
C ALA A 118 -6.62 19.09 2.85
N LYS A 119 -6.12 18.31 1.87
CA LYS A 119 -6.92 17.31 1.15
C LYS A 119 -7.49 16.27 2.09
N LYS A 120 -8.74 15.86 1.84
CA LYS A 120 -9.39 14.80 2.59
C LYS A 120 -8.94 13.43 2.12
N VAL A 121 -8.82 12.49 3.06
CA VAL A 121 -8.33 11.13 2.81
C VAL A 121 -9.07 10.42 1.67
N GLU A 122 -10.37 10.62 1.55
CA GLU A 122 -11.22 10.02 0.52
C GLU A 122 -10.91 10.48 -0.92
N GLU A 123 -10.26 11.63 -1.08
CA GLU A 123 -9.90 12.20 -2.39
C GLU A 123 -8.75 11.43 -3.05
N PHE A 124 -7.90 10.75 -2.27
CA PHE A 124 -6.67 10.13 -2.76
C PHE A 124 -6.38 8.74 -2.19
N MET A 125 -7.13 8.27 -1.19
CA MET A 125 -6.96 6.92 -0.65
C MET A 125 -7.09 5.87 -1.74
N GLN A 126 -6.33 4.79 -1.59
CA GLN A 126 -6.57 3.62 -2.42
C GLN A 126 -7.83 2.92 -1.92
N LYS A 127 -8.84 2.84 -2.77
CA LYS A 127 -10.01 1.98 -2.54
C LYS A 127 -9.62 0.52 -2.81
N PRO A 128 -10.02 -0.43 -1.96
CA PRO A 128 -9.77 -1.85 -2.18
C PRO A 128 -10.32 -2.30 -3.53
N THR A 129 -9.52 -3.03 -4.29
CA THR A 129 -9.98 -3.71 -5.51
C THR A 129 -10.22 -5.21 -5.23
N PRO A 130 -11.09 -5.91 -5.99
CA PRO A 130 -11.39 -7.32 -5.74
C PRO A 130 -10.16 -8.24 -5.65
N GLY A 131 -9.09 -7.93 -6.40
CA GLY A 131 -7.82 -8.68 -6.38
C GLY A 131 -6.95 -8.44 -5.15
N GLU A 132 -7.26 -7.43 -4.33
CA GLU A 132 -6.51 -7.10 -3.12
C GLU A 132 -7.03 -7.81 -1.86
N PHE A 133 -8.09 -8.61 -1.96
CA PHE A 133 -8.64 -9.34 -0.83
C PHE A 133 -8.13 -10.78 -0.77
N VAL A 134 -7.82 -11.22 0.44
CA VAL A 134 -7.45 -12.62 0.72
C VAL A 134 -8.13 -13.09 2.00
N SER A 135 -8.57 -14.34 2.03
CA SER A 135 -9.08 -14.94 3.27
C SER A 135 -7.94 -15.16 4.25
N GLU A 136 -8.19 -14.96 5.54
CA GLU A 136 -7.20 -15.22 6.59
C GLU A 136 -6.75 -16.69 6.66
N ASP A 137 -7.64 -17.60 6.26
CA ASP A 137 -7.38 -19.04 6.23
C ASP A 137 -6.81 -19.51 4.88
N ALA A 138 -6.60 -18.60 3.93
CA ALA A 138 -5.97 -18.93 2.66
C ALA A 138 -4.51 -19.39 2.87
N SER A 139 -4.01 -20.21 1.95
CA SER A 139 -2.60 -20.59 1.93
C SER A 139 -1.71 -19.40 1.58
N ILE A 140 -0.46 -19.44 2.04
CA ILE A 140 0.55 -18.46 1.61
C ILE A 140 0.79 -18.50 0.10
N ASP A 141 0.68 -19.67 -0.57
CA ASP A 141 0.81 -19.78 -2.03
C ASP A 141 -0.25 -18.95 -2.76
N THR A 142 -1.50 -18.97 -2.27
CA THR A 142 -2.58 -18.15 -2.81
C THR A 142 -2.25 -16.67 -2.67
N ALA A 143 -1.76 -16.27 -1.49
CA ALA A 143 -1.36 -14.89 -1.24
C ALA A 143 -0.17 -14.44 -2.12
N ILE A 144 0.84 -15.30 -2.31
CA ILE A 144 1.98 -15.03 -3.21
C ILE A 144 1.47 -14.80 -4.63
N HIS A 145 0.58 -15.68 -5.12
CA HIS A 145 0.01 -15.54 -6.46
C HIS A 145 -0.73 -14.20 -6.63
N GLN A 146 -1.58 -13.82 -5.68
CA GLN A 146 -2.32 -12.56 -5.72
C GLN A 146 -1.40 -11.33 -5.63
N LEU A 147 -0.39 -11.36 -4.75
CA LEU A 147 0.60 -10.28 -4.65
C LEU A 147 1.35 -10.07 -5.97
N VAL A 148 1.78 -11.15 -6.61
CA VAL A 148 2.53 -11.11 -7.87
C VAL A 148 1.65 -10.70 -9.04
N ALA A 149 0.49 -11.34 -9.23
CA ALA A 149 -0.40 -11.08 -10.34
C ALA A 149 -0.96 -9.65 -10.34
N GLY A 150 -1.26 -9.12 -9.15
CA GLY A 150 -1.78 -7.75 -9.00
C GLY A 150 -0.69 -6.68 -8.85
N THR A 151 0.59 -7.07 -8.79
CA THR A 151 1.70 -6.18 -8.45
C THR A 151 1.44 -5.42 -7.12
N HIS A 152 0.74 -6.09 -6.20
CA HIS A 152 0.26 -5.48 -4.96
C HIS A 152 1.37 -5.49 -3.90
N LEU A 153 1.54 -4.36 -3.21
CA LEU A 153 2.48 -4.27 -2.08
C LEU A 153 1.93 -4.89 -0.79
N SER A 154 0.63 -5.14 -0.75
CA SER A 154 -0.06 -5.78 0.37
C SER A 154 -1.46 -6.28 -0.03
N LEU A 155 -1.97 -7.29 0.65
CA LEU A 155 -3.36 -7.73 0.56
C LEU A 155 -4.13 -7.37 1.84
N LEU A 156 -5.42 -7.06 1.69
CA LEU A 156 -6.38 -6.90 2.76
C LEU A 156 -6.90 -8.27 3.17
N VAL A 157 -6.61 -8.66 4.41
CA VAL A 157 -7.00 -9.95 4.94
C VAL A 157 -8.41 -9.88 5.50
N THR A 158 -9.24 -10.85 5.14
CA THR A 158 -10.65 -10.88 5.50
C THR A 158 -11.04 -12.12 6.29
N ARG A 159 -11.97 -11.93 7.23
CA ARG A 159 -12.67 -12.98 7.98
C ARG A 159 -14.16 -12.67 7.90
N ASN A 160 -14.97 -13.60 7.37
CA ASN A 160 -16.42 -13.41 7.22
C ASN A 160 -16.81 -12.10 6.50
N GLY A 161 -16.05 -11.70 5.48
CA GLY A 161 -16.28 -10.46 4.72
C GLY A 161 -15.82 -9.17 5.41
N GLN A 162 -15.22 -9.24 6.61
CA GLN A 162 -14.67 -8.10 7.34
C GLN A 162 -13.16 -8.07 7.22
N ILE A 163 -12.57 -6.88 7.03
CA ILE A 163 -11.12 -6.71 7.00
C ILE A 163 -10.59 -6.83 8.43
N VAL A 164 -9.73 -7.82 8.67
CA VAL A 164 -9.14 -8.12 9.99
C VAL A 164 -7.64 -7.86 10.07
N GLY A 165 -6.98 -7.67 8.94
CA GLY A 165 -5.54 -7.42 8.90
C GLY A 165 -5.04 -7.08 7.51
N ILE A 166 -3.72 -6.89 7.42
CA ILE A 166 -3.02 -6.64 6.17
C ILE A 166 -1.84 -7.60 6.08
N LEU A 167 -1.74 -8.33 4.97
CA LEU A 167 -0.58 -9.13 4.65
C LEU A 167 0.35 -8.32 3.73
N ARG A 168 1.55 -7.99 4.21
CA ARG A 168 2.50 -7.17 3.43
C ARG A 168 3.41 -8.07 2.61
N ILE A 169 3.79 -7.61 1.42
CA ILE A 169 4.77 -8.33 0.59
C ILE A 169 6.10 -8.57 1.33
N ALA A 170 6.50 -7.66 2.23
CA ALA A 170 7.71 -7.78 3.03
C ALA A 170 7.65 -8.94 4.04
N ASP A 171 6.49 -9.21 4.65
CA ASP A 171 6.32 -10.31 5.61
C ASP A 171 6.35 -11.66 4.88
N VAL A 172 5.67 -11.73 3.75
CA VAL A 172 5.69 -12.90 2.86
C VAL A 172 7.12 -13.16 2.36
N PHE A 173 7.82 -12.12 1.92
CA PHE A 173 9.21 -12.22 1.49
C PHE A 173 10.12 -12.75 2.61
N ALA A 174 9.99 -12.22 3.84
CA ALA A 174 10.77 -12.67 4.98
C ALA A 174 10.49 -14.14 5.31
N ALA A 175 9.22 -14.57 5.27
CA ALA A 175 8.83 -15.96 5.48
C ALA A 175 9.42 -16.89 4.41
N VAL A 176 9.31 -16.51 3.13
CA VAL A 176 9.91 -17.27 2.01
C VAL A 176 11.42 -17.36 2.17
N TYR A 177 12.10 -16.24 2.46
CA TYR A 177 13.54 -16.22 2.68
C TYR A 177 13.98 -17.15 3.81
N HIS A 178 13.26 -17.14 4.94
CA HIS A 178 13.55 -18.03 6.06
C HIS A 178 13.36 -19.51 5.72
N GLU A 179 12.35 -19.85 4.91
CA GLU A 179 12.15 -21.22 4.45
C GLU A 179 13.23 -21.63 3.44
N MET A 180 13.62 -20.77 2.49
CA MET A 180 14.73 -21.02 1.58
C MET A 180 16.02 -21.35 2.33
N LYS A 181 16.36 -20.57 3.37
CA LYS A 181 17.53 -20.83 4.21
C LYS A 181 17.51 -22.20 4.90
N LYS A 182 16.34 -22.70 5.31
CA LYS A 182 16.25 -24.02 5.97
C LYS A 182 16.60 -25.14 5.00
N HIS A 183 16.23 -25.01 3.73
CA HIS A 183 16.51 -26.00 2.69
C HIS A 183 17.95 -25.92 2.15
N ASP A 184 18.62 -24.78 2.29
CA ASP A 184 20.03 -24.58 1.89
C ASP A 184 21.03 -25.23 2.88
N ILE A 185 20.59 -25.63 4.08
CA ILE A 185 21.45 -26.20 5.15
C ILE A 185 21.38 -27.75 5.21
N ALA A 186 20.87 -28.44 4.17
CA ALA A 186 21.02 -29.90 4.11
C ALA A 186 22.51 -30.28 3.88
N PRO A 187 23.07 -31.24 4.66
CA PRO A 187 24.51 -31.45 4.73
C PRO A 187 25.11 -31.99 3.43
N GLN A 188 26.21 -31.39 2.99
CA GLN A 188 27.18 -32.06 2.12
C GLN A 188 27.84 -33.18 2.94
N ASN A 189 27.21 -34.34 3.00
CA ASN A 189 27.86 -35.58 3.41
C ASN A 189 28.14 -36.39 2.14
N GLY A 190 29.31 -36.13 1.56
CA GLY A 190 30.02 -37.02 0.65
C GLY A 190 31.27 -37.53 1.35
#